data_AF-A0A4V3AWI4-F1
#
_entry.id   AF-A0A4V3AWI4-F1
#
_cell.length_a   1.000
_cell.length_b   1.000
_cell.length_c   1.000
_cell.angle_alpha   90.00
_cell.angle_beta   90.00
_cell.angle_gamma   90.00
#
_symmetry.space_group_name_H-M   'P 1'
#
loop_
_entity.id
_entity.type
_entity.pdbx_description
1 polymer ?
#
loop_
_entity_poly.entity_id
_entity_poly.type
_entity_poly.pdbx_seq_one_letter_code
_entity_poly.pdbx_strand_id
1 'polypeptide(L)'
;MRLKLGRPDLAAYTRYFDQPAAGADSPLTVTWAGVTTMLVSDGSSALLTDGFFSRPNLLSVGLGRLEPSVPRIDGCLHRLGIDRLDAVLPVHTHFDHAMDSAAVAARTGAQLVGGTSAAHIGRGGGLPDTQLTVVTPGEPITLGAFDVTLFTGHHCPPDRFPGTITAPVVPPVRASAYKCGEAWSTHIHHRASGRRLLAVGSAGFVPGALAGQRAEVVYLGIGQLGLQPEKYLVDYWHETVRTVGARRVVLTHWDDFFRPLHEPLRALPYAGDDLGVSMRVLSRLAADDGVPLHLPTLWQPADPWL
;
A
#
# COMPACT_ATOMS: atom_id res chain seq x y z
N MET A 1 -15.38 23.66 12.15
CA MET A 1 -14.67 22.60 12.91
C MET A 1 -13.53 23.25 13.69
N ARG A 2 -13.35 22.94 14.98
CA ARG A 2 -12.15 23.39 15.71
C ARG A 2 -10.93 22.64 15.18
N LEU A 3 -9.84 23.36 14.88
CA LEU A 3 -8.55 22.75 14.52
C LEU A 3 -8.09 21.86 15.69
N LYS A 4 -7.98 20.55 15.46
CA LYS A 4 -7.33 19.63 16.41
C LYS A 4 -5.82 19.76 16.20
N LEU A 5 -5.10 20.14 17.26
CA LEU A 5 -3.64 20.17 17.24
C LEU A 5 -3.10 18.80 17.66
N GLY A 6 -1.91 18.44 17.16
CA GLY A 6 -1.24 17.19 17.52
C GLY A 6 -1.57 16.02 16.59
N ARG A 7 -1.60 14.81 17.16
CA ARG A 7 -1.74 13.53 16.46
C ARG A 7 -2.71 12.61 17.22
N PRO A 8 -3.36 11.66 16.53
CA PRO A 8 -4.01 10.51 17.17
C PRO A 8 -3.01 9.73 18.03
N ASP A 9 -3.44 9.30 19.21
CA ASP A 9 -2.66 8.42 20.10
C ASP A 9 -2.90 6.95 19.73
N LEU A 10 -1.83 6.24 19.37
CA LEU A 10 -1.90 4.82 18.99
C LEU A 10 -2.23 3.91 20.18
N ALA A 11 -1.99 4.35 21.42
CA ALA A 11 -2.35 3.57 22.62
C ALA A 11 -3.87 3.34 22.71
N ALA A 12 -4.69 4.22 22.13
CA ALA A 12 -6.14 4.04 22.04
C ALA A 12 -6.54 2.85 21.14
N TYR A 13 -5.62 2.36 20.30
CA TYR A 13 -5.88 1.30 19.32
C TYR A 13 -5.07 0.03 19.56
N THR A 14 -4.40 -0.12 20.71
CA THR A 14 -3.55 -1.28 21.00
C THR A 14 -4.24 -2.63 20.76
N ARG A 15 -5.54 -2.73 21.06
CA ARG A 15 -6.33 -3.96 20.85
C ARG A 15 -6.48 -4.39 19.39
N TYR A 16 -6.25 -3.49 18.42
CA TYR A 16 -6.36 -3.78 16.99
C TYR A 16 -5.03 -4.28 16.40
N PHE A 17 -3.92 -4.23 17.15
CA PHE A 17 -2.63 -4.80 16.74
C PHE A 17 -2.56 -6.29 17.09
N ASP A 18 -3.58 -7.04 16.67
CA ASP A 18 -3.85 -8.44 17.04
C ASP A 18 -3.98 -9.35 15.81
N GLN A 19 -3.37 -8.97 14.69
CA GLN A 19 -3.31 -9.82 13.51
C GLN A 19 -2.74 -11.21 13.85
N PRO A 20 -3.33 -12.30 13.31
CA PRO A 20 -2.78 -13.63 13.54
C PRO A 20 -1.34 -13.70 13.04
N ALA A 21 -0.42 -14.05 13.94
CA ALA A 21 0.98 -14.24 13.58
C ALA A 21 1.13 -15.45 12.65
N ALA A 22 2.04 -15.36 11.68
CA ALA A 22 2.37 -16.50 10.84
C ALA A 22 3.06 -17.61 11.65
N GLY A 23 2.66 -18.86 11.43
CA GLY A 23 3.32 -20.04 11.96
C GLY A 23 4.34 -20.61 10.97
N ALA A 24 5.10 -21.62 11.39
CA ALA A 24 6.04 -22.33 10.51
C ALA A 24 5.34 -22.99 9.31
N ASP A 25 4.09 -23.41 9.49
CA ASP A 25 3.28 -24.08 8.47
C ASP A 25 2.36 -23.11 7.69
N SER A 26 2.50 -21.79 7.88
CA SER A 26 1.69 -20.81 7.14
C SER A 26 2.08 -20.84 5.66
N PRO A 27 1.17 -21.25 4.74
CA PRO A 27 1.50 -21.40 3.31
C PRO A 27 1.61 -20.06 2.58
N LEU A 28 1.20 -18.97 3.23
CA LEU A 28 1.28 -17.63 2.71
C LEU A 28 1.32 -16.65 3.88
N THR A 29 2.26 -15.73 3.83
CA THR A 29 2.45 -14.70 4.86
C THR A 29 2.35 -13.31 4.27
N VAL A 30 1.96 -12.34 5.10
CA VAL A 30 1.99 -10.92 4.76
C VAL A 30 2.73 -10.17 5.86
N THR A 31 3.78 -9.44 5.48
CA THR A 31 4.55 -8.59 6.40
C THR A 31 4.40 -7.13 5.99
N TRP A 32 3.90 -6.29 6.90
CA TRP A 32 3.72 -4.85 6.64
C TRP A 32 4.97 -4.05 7.06
N ALA A 33 5.32 -3.08 6.21
CA ALA A 33 6.56 -2.31 6.31
C ALA A 33 6.34 -0.78 6.26
N GLY A 34 5.16 -0.31 6.69
CA GLY A 34 4.80 1.11 6.65
C GLY A 34 4.00 1.49 5.41
N VAL A 35 3.21 2.56 5.52
CA VAL A 35 2.32 3.04 4.43
C VAL A 35 1.46 1.87 3.93
N THR A 36 1.58 1.51 2.67
CA THR A 36 0.94 0.34 2.05
C THR A 36 1.97 -0.63 1.50
N THR A 37 3.22 -0.58 2.00
CA THR A 37 4.26 -1.56 1.66
C THR A 37 3.99 -2.87 2.39
N MET A 38 3.76 -3.93 1.62
CA MET A 38 3.43 -5.26 2.11
C MET A 38 4.21 -6.29 1.33
N LEU A 39 4.96 -7.11 2.04
CA LEU A 39 5.61 -8.30 1.50
C LEU A 39 4.62 -9.47 1.59
N VAL A 40 4.18 -9.97 0.45
CA VAL A 40 3.34 -11.17 0.34
C VAL A 40 4.23 -12.31 -0.13
N SER A 41 4.39 -13.38 0.67
CA SER A 41 5.34 -14.44 0.35
C SER A 41 4.90 -15.83 0.84
N ASP A 42 5.16 -16.84 0.00
CA ASP A 42 5.04 -18.27 0.32
C ASP A 42 6.39 -18.90 0.72
N GLY A 43 7.45 -18.09 0.88
CA GLY A 43 8.82 -18.52 1.17
C GLY A 43 9.68 -18.83 -0.07
N SER A 44 9.07 -19.01 -1.24
CA SER A 44 9.76 -19.28 -2.52
C SER A 44 9.57 -18.17 -3.57
N SER A 45 8.41 -17.54 -3.55
CA SER A 45 7.94 -16.46 -4.39
C SER A 45 7.47 -15.31 -3.51
N ALA A 46 7.66 -14.08 -3.97
CA ALA A 46 7.37 -12.89 -3.18
C ALA A 46 6.99 -11.69 -4.06
N LEU A 47 5.95 -10.99 -3.62
CA LEU A 47 5.52 -9.70 -4.16
C LEU A 47 5.70 -8.63 -3.10
N LEU A 48 6.06 -7.42 -3.51
CA LEU A 48 6.11 -6.26 -2.63
C LEU A 48 5.26 -5.13 -3.20
N THR A 49 4.27 -4.65 -2.47
CA THR A 49 3.60 -3.39 -2.83
C THR A 49 4.49 -2.20 -2.49
N ASP A 50 4.52 -1.16 -3.33
CA ASP A 50 5.28 0.09 -3.16
C ASP A 50 6.80 -0.06 -3.00
N GLY A 51 7.26 -0.50 -1.82
CA GLY A 51 8.67 -0.50 -1.42
C GLY A 51 9.16 0.84 -0.89
N PHE A 52 8.30 1.65 -0.26
CA PHE A 52 8.65 3.00 0.22
C PHE A 52 9.36 2.98 1.59
N PHE A 53 10.68 2.91 1.56
CA PHE A 53 11.55 2.79 2.73
C PHE A 53 12.28 4.09 3.09
N SER A 54 12.46 4.99 2.12
CA SER A 54 13.24 6.21 2.25
C SER A 54 12.61 7.22 3.20
N ARG A 55 11.29 7.38 3.19
CA ARG A 55 10.50 8.22 4.13
C ARG A 55 11.16 9.58 4.45
N PRO A 56 11.33 10.47 3.45
CA PRO A 56 11.86 11.81 3.65
C PRO A 56 10.97 12.60 4.61
N ASN A 57 11.59 13.46 5.43
CA ASN A 57 10.83 14.27 6.38
C ASN A 57 10.00 15.36 5.67
N LEU A 58 9.05 15.96 6.39
CA LEU A 58 8.15 16.97 5.84
C LEU A 58 8.87 18.19 5.23
N LEU A 59 10.01 18.61 5.80
CA LEU A 59 10.79 19.73 5.29
C LEU A 59 11.43 19.39 3.93
N SER A 60 12.00 18.19 3.80
CA SER A 60 12.55 17.69 2.54
C SER A 60 11.48 17.59 1.45
N VAL A 61 10.27 17.14 1.80
CA VAL A 61 9.14 17.06 0.86
C VAL A 61 8.62 18.44 0.46
N GLY A 62 8.53 19.38 1.41
CA GLY A 62 7.97 20.71 1.18
C GLY A 62 8.90 21.68 0.44
N LEU A 63 10.22 21.63 0.72
CA LEU A 63 11.18 22.62 0.24
C LEU A 63 12.31 22.02 -0.61
N GLY A 64 12.50 20.70 -0.57
CA GLY A 64 13.64 20.03 -1.16
C GLY A 64 13.36 19.33 -2.49
N ARG A 65 14.34 18.54 -2.90
CA ARG A 65 14.21 17.50 -3.92
C ARG A 65 14.36 16.15 -3.24
N LEU A 66 13.60 15.18 -3.74
CA LEU A 66 13.50 13.83 -3.24
C LEU A 66 14.33 12.89 -4.11
N GLU A 67 14.99 11.96 -3.45
CA GLU A 67 15.70 10.84 -4.06
C GLU A 67 15.61 9.61 -3.14
N PRO A 68 15.69 8.39 -3.71
CA PRO A 68 15.77 7.17 -2.93
C PRO A 68 16.99 7.16 -2.00
N SER A 69 16.78 6.85 -0.74
CA SER A 69 17.83 6.63 0.25
C SER A 69 18.28 5.17 0.20
N VAL A 70 19.33 4.91 -0.60
CA VAL A 70 19.92 3.57 -0.75
C VAL A 70 20.18 2.86 0.60
N PRO A 71 20.80 3.49 1.62
CA PRO A 71 21.03 2.82 2.90
C PRO A 71 19.74 2.41 3.64
N ARG A 72 18.65 3.19 3.50
CA ARG A 72 17.36 2.85 4.12
C ARG A 72 16.66 1.72 3.38
N ILE A 73 16.75 1.72 2.05
CA ILE A 73 16.23 0.64 1.21
C ILE A 73 16.95 -0.67 1.55
N ASP A 74 18.28 -0.68 1.49
CA ASP A 74 19.08 -1.89 1.74
C ASP A 74 18.83 -2.42 3.16
N GLY A 75 18.77 -1.54 4.17
CA GLY A 75 18.47 -1.92 5.54
C GLY A 75 17.07 -2.52 5.73
N CYS A 76 16.05 -2.00 5.04
CA CYS A 76 14.69 -2.54 5.11
C CYS A 76 14.56 -3.87 4.37
N LEU A 77 15.18 -4.01 3.19
CA LEU A 77 15.22 -5.28 2.45
C LEU A 77 15.91 -6.36 3.28
N HIS A 78 17.07 -6.05 3.87
CA HIS A 78 17.77 -6.97 4.77
C HIS A 78 16.90 -7.37 5.98
N ARG A 79 16.24 -6.40 6.62
CA ARG A 79 15.36 -6.66 7.76
C ARG A 79 14.16 -7.54 7.40
N LEU A 80 13.63 -7.39 6.18
CA LEU A 80 12.54 -8.21 5.66
C LEU A 80 13.02 -9.57 5.11
N GLY A 81 14.34 -9.83 5.07
CA GLY A 81 14.91 -11.03 4.47
C GLY A 81 14.68 -11.12 2.95
N ILE A 82 14.60 -9.97 2.27
CA ILE A 82 14.33 -9.91 0.84
C ILE A 82 15.64 -9.86 0.06
N ASP A 83 16.01 -10.99 -0.54
CA ASP A 83 17.10 -11.07 -1.53
C ASP A 83 16.59 -11.03 -2.97
N ARG A 84 15.38 -11.55 -3.20
CA ARG A 84 14.70 -11.59 -4.51
C ARG A 84 13.22 -11.29 -4.36
N LEU A 85 12.63 -10.71 -5.40
CA LEU A 85 11.19 -10.50 -5.54
C LEU A 85 10.80 -10.86 -6.97
N ASP A 86 9.60 -11.38 -7.16
CA ASP A 86 9.03 -11.57 -8.49
C ASP A 86 8.54 -10.22 -9.04
N ALA A 87 7.94 -9.38 -8.19
CA ALA A 87 7.50 -8.05 -8.58
C ALA A 87 7.45 -7.02 -7.44
N VAL A 88 7.59 -5.76 -7.83
CA VAL A 88 7.28 -4.56 -7.04
C VAL A 88 6.08 -3.87 -7.68
N LEU A 89 5.03 -3.61 -6.90
CA LEU A 89 3.74 -3.12 -7.37
C LEU A 89 3.34 -1.84 -6.61
N PRO A 90 3.78 -0.64 -7.03
CA PRO A 90 3.28 0.59 -6.44
C PRO A 90 1.77 0.72 -6.64
N VAL A 91 1.02 1.00 -5.57
CA VAL A 91 -0.44 1.13 -5.63
C VAL A 91 -0.89 2.35 -6.45
N HIS A 92 -0.03 3.36 -6.56
CA HIS A 92 -0.09 4.49 -7.50
C HIS A 92 1.27 5.21 -7.45
N THR A 93 1.43 6.31 -8.19
CA THR A 93 2.75 6.92 -8.43
C THR A 93 3.09 8.18 -7.63
N HIS A 94 2.40 8.48 -6.53
CA HIS A 94 2.90 9.48 -5.57
C HIS A 94 4.20 9.03 -4.90
N PHE A 95 4.95 9.99 -4.38
CA PHE A 95 6.29 9.74 -3.87
C PHE A 95 6.31 8.78 -2.67
N ASP A 96 5.27 8.79 -1.83
CA ASP A 96 5.12 7.93 -0.65
C ASP A 96 4.77 6.47 -0.99
N HIS A 97 4.67 6.16 -2.29
CA HIS A 97 4.47 4.81 -2.81
C HIS A 97 5.56 4.42 -3.79
N ALA A 98 5.81 5.27 -4.80
CA ALA A 98 6.59 4.87 -5.96
C ALA A 98 8.03 5.38 -6.00
N MET A 99 8.42 6.29 -5.08
CA MET A 99 9.74 6.92 -5.14
C MET A 99 10.88 5.90 -5.13
N ASP A 100 10.74 4.85 -4.30
CA ASP A 100 11.77 3.84 -4.11
C ASP A 100 11.58 2.59 -4.99
N SER A 101 10.42 2.42 -5.64
CA SER A 101 10.05 1.16 -6.30
C SER A 101 11.06 0.73 -7.37
N ALA A 102 11.60 1.68 -8.14
CA ALA A 102 12.61 1.37 -9.14
C ALA A 102 13.93 0.89 -8.51
N ALA A 103 14.36 1.53 -7.41
CA ALA A 103 15.58 1.16 -6.71
C ALA A 103 15.44 -0.20 -6.01
N VAL A 104 14.25 -0.51 -5.47
CA VAL A 104 13.92 -1.83 -4.90
C VAL A 104 13.93 -2.90 -5.99
N ALA A 105 13.22 -2.69 -7.11
CA ALA A 105 13.18 -3.65 -8.21
C ALA A 105 14.59 -3.96 -8.76
N ALA A 106 15.45 -2.94 -8.88
CA ALA A 106 16.84 -3.11 -9.30
C ALA A 106 17.65 -4.00 -8.34
N ARG A 107 17.39 -3.91 -7.03
CA ARG A 107 18.12 -4.67 -5.99
C ARG A 107 17.69 -6.13 -5.91
N THR A 108 16.42 -6.40 -6.18
CA THR A 108 15.81 -7.71 -5.98
C THR A 108 15.59 -8.47 -7.29
N GLY A 109 15.92 -7.87 -8.44
CA GLY A 109 15.68 -8.42 -9.76
C GLY A 109 14.20 -8.43 -10.19
N ALA A 110 13.32 -7.78 -9.43
CA ALA A 110 11.87 -7.83 -9.66
C ALA A 110 11.44 -7.10 -10.94
N GLN A 111 10.28 -7.51 -11.46
CA GLN A 111 9.52 -6.67 -12.39
C GLN A 111 8.91 -5.48 -11.63
N LEU A 112 9.00 -4.28 -12.19
CA LEU A 112 8.20 -3.14 -11.75
C LEU A 112 6.89 -3.14 -12.53
N VAL A 113 5.79 -3.40 -11.82
CA VAL A 113 4.47 -3.66 -12.40
C VAL A 113 3.53 -2.51 -12.06
N GLY A 114 2.85 -1.95 -13.06
CA GLY A 114 1.86 -0.90 -12.84
C GLY A 114 1.35 -0.30 -14.14
N GLY A 115 0.98 0.98 -14.09
CA GLY A 115 0.60 1.75 -15.27
C GLY A 115 1.76 2.35 -16.03
N THR A 116 1.44 3.18 -17.03
CA THR A 116 2.41 3.95 -17.81
C THR A 116 3.24 4.89 -16.93
N SER A 117 2.62 5.48 -15.90
CA SER A 117 3.32 6.36 -14.97
C SER A 117 4.38 5.61 -14.16
N ALA A 118 4.08 4.38 -13.73
CA ALA A 118 5.03 3.54 -13.00
C ALA A 118 6.20 3.11 -13.90
N ALA A 119 5.94 2.80 -15.17
CA ALA A 119 7.00 2.53 -16.14
C ALA A 119 7.93 3.74 -16.35
N HIS A 120 7.41 4.97 -16.35
CA HIS A 120 8.27 6.17 -16.41
C HIS A 120 9.12 6.37 -15.15
N ILE A 121 8.62 6.02 -13.97
CA ILE A 121 9.44 5.97 -12.75
C ILE A 121 10.55 4.92 -12.89
N GLY A 122 10.21 3.72 -13.38
CA GLY A 122 11.17 2.65 -13.64
C GLY A 122 12.30 3.06 -14.58
N ARG A 123 11.95 3.63 -15.75
CA ARG A 123 12.93 4.17 -16.71
C ARG A 123 13.80 5.26 -16.10
N GLY A 124 13.19 6.14 -15.31
CA GLY A 124 13.92 7.22 -14.64
C GLY A 124 14.88 6.73 -13.55
N GLY A 125 14.58 5.58 -12.94
CA GLY A 125 15.47 4.84 -12.04
C GLY A 125 16.48 3.93 -12.75
N GLY A 126 16.51 3.91 -14.08
CA GLY A 126 17.48 3.14 -14.87
C GLY A 126 17.14 1.66 -15.08
N LEU A 127 15.90 1.24 -14.81
CA LEU A 127 15.47 -0.12 -15.12
C LEU A 127 15.40 -0.34 -16.65
N PRO A 128 15.88 -1.49 -17.16
CA PRO A 128 15.66 -1.86 -18.55
C PRO A 128 14.17 -2.12 -18.80
N ASP A 129 13.68 -1.84 -20.02
CA ASP A 129 12.27 -2.06 -20.38
C ASP A 129 11.80 -3.52 -20.17
N THR A 130 12.71 -4.50 -20.17
CA THR A 130 12.41 -5.91 -19.87
C THR A 130 12.01 -6.17 -18.41
N GLN A 131 12.35 -5.26 -17.48
CA GLN A 131 11.90 -5.29 -16.08
C GLN A 131 10.65 -4.43 -15.85
N LEU A 132 10.09 -3.79 -16.88
CA LEU A 132 8.91 -2.96 -16.76
C LEU A 132 7.69 -3.68 -17.32
N THR A 133 6.61 -3.73 -16.55
CA THR A 133 5.34 -4.31 -16.99
C THR A 133 4.22 -3.30 -16.85
N VAL A 134 3.72 -2.82 -17.98
CA VAL A 134 2.50 -2.01 -18.04
C VAL A 134 1.32 -2.94 -18.19
N VAL A 135 0.40 -2.90 -17.23
CA VAL A 135 -0.75 -3.80 -17.21
C VAL A 135 -1.93 -3.25 -18.00
N THR A 136 -2.79 -4.14 -18.47
CA THR A 136 -4.17 -3.81 -18.83
C THR A 136 -5.03 -3.89 -17.57
N PRO A 137 -5.80 -2.85 -17.20
CA PRO A 137 -6.67 -2.90 -16.03
C PRO A 137 -7.66 -4.06 -16.08
N GLY A 138 -7.79 -4.79 -14.97
CA GLY A 138 -8.73 -5.91 -14.84
C GLY A 138 -8.28 -7.22 -15.51
N GLU A 139 -7.14 -7.25 -16.20
CA GLU A 139 -6.56 -8.48 -16.74
C GLU A 139 -5.52 -9.08 -15.78
N PRO A 140 -5.58 -10.40 -15.50
CA PRO A 140 -4.60 -11.05 -14.65
C PRO A 140 -3.26 -11.23 -15.36
N ILE A 141 -2.17 -11.06 -14.60
CA ILE A 141 -0.81 -11.42 -15.00
C ILE A 141 -0.22 -12.40 -13.99
N THR A 142 0.60 -13.34 -14.47
CA THR A 142 1.30 -14.28 -13.58
C THR A 142 2.67 -13.73 -13.20
N LEU A 143 2.92 -13.64 -11.90
CA LEU A 143 4.17 -13.16 -11.30
C LEU A 143 4.62 -14.21 -10.27
N GLY A 144 5.57 -15.07 -10.66
CA GLY A 144 5.99 -16.20 -9.82
C GLY A 144 4.83 -17.14 -9.49
N ALA A 145 4.56 -17.34 -8.19
CA ALA A 145 3.47 -18.18 -7.68
C ALA A 145 2.09 -17.48 -7.64
N PHE A 146 2.00 -16.23 -8.10
CA PHE A 146 0.82 -15.39 -7.96
C PHE A 146 0.20 -15.06 -9.31
N ASP A 147 -1.13 -15.04 -9.36
CA ASP A 147 -1.87 -14.29 -10.38
C ASP A 147 -2.28 -12.95 -9.76
N VAL A 148 -1.93 -11.85 -10.42
CA VAL A 148 -2.17 -10.49 -9.95
C VAL A 148 -3.03 -9.75 -10.96
N THR A 149 -4.09 -9.10 -10.49
CA THR A 149 -4.94 -8.24 -11.31
C THR A 149 -4.98 -6.83 -10.71
N LEU A 150 -4.64 -5.82 -11.49
CA LEU A 150 -4.76 -4.42 -11.07
C LEU A 150 -6.09 -3.85 -11.59
N PHE A 151 -7.02 -3.56 -10.69
CA PHE A 151 -8.28 -2.90 -11.02
C PHE A 151 -8.13 -1.39 -10.85
N THR A 152 -8.65 -0.63 -11.82
CA THR A 152 -8.63 0.83 -11.74
C THR A 152 -9.35 1.31 -10.47
N GLY A 153 -8.64 2.11 -9.67
CA GLY A 153 -9.17 2.82 -8.52
C GLY A 153 -9.11 4.33 -8.71
N HIS A 154 -9.49 5.03 -7.65
CA HIS A 154 -9.26 6.47 -7.52
C HIS A 154 -8.40 6.74 -6.29
N HIS A 155 -7.65 7.84 -6.32
CA HIS A 155 -7.04 8.39 -5.12
C HIS A 155 -8.11 9.07 -4.26
N CYS A 156 -8.02 8.91 -2.94
CA CYS A 156 -8.88 9.61 -2.00
C CYS A 156 -8.83 11.13 -2.27
N PRO A 157 -9.98 11.82 -2.43
CA PRO A 157 -9.98 13.24 -2.74
C PRO A 157 -9.63 14.09 -1.51
N PRO A 158 -8.99 15.26 -1.65
CA PRO A 158 -8.34 15.73 -2.87
C PRO A 158 -7.05 14.96 -3.15
N ASP A 159 -6.75 14.77 -4.44
CA ASP A 159 -5.43 14.34 -4.90
C ASP A 159 -4.47 15.54 -4.88
N ARG A 160 -3.36 15.40 -4.15
CA ARG A 160 -2.38 16.49 -3.97
C ARG A 160 -1.52 16.72 -5.22
N PHE A 161 -1.26 15.69 -6.01
CA PHE A 161 -0.44 15.75 -7.21
C PHE A 161 -1.12 15.03 -8.39
N PRO A 162 -2.26 15.54 -8.88
CA PRO A 162 -3.00 14.87 -9.95
C PRO A 162 -2.27 14.91 -11.29
N GLY A 163 -2.65 13.99 -12.17
CA GLY A 163 -2.14 13.86 -13.54
C GLY A 163 -1.31 12.59 -13.75
N THR A 164 -0.78 12.44 -14.95
CA THR A 164 0.07 11.31 -15.35
C THR A 164 1.53 11.72 -15.44
N ILE A 165 2.44 10.74 -15.33
CA ILE A 165 3.86 10.94 -15.58
C ILE A 165 4.11 10.60 -17.06
N THR A 166 4.50 11.59 -17.87
CA THR A 166 4.64 11.45 -19.34
C THR A 166 6.09 11.33 -19.82
N ALA A 167 7.05 11.42 -18.90
CA ALA A 167 8.48 11.29 -19.18
C ALA A 167 9.19 10.66 -17.98
N PRO A 168 10.35 10.00 -18.17
CA PRO A 168 11.09 9.39 -17.08
C PRO A 168 11.38 10.35 -15.92
N VAL A 169 11.08 9.93 -14.69
CA VAL A 169 11.36 10.71 -13.48
C VAL A 169 12.75 10.34 -12.98
N VAL A 170 13.75 11.19 -13.22
CA VAL A 170 15.14 10.97 -12.81
C VAL A 170 15.43 11.78 -11.54
N PRO A 171 15.51 11.16 -10.35
CA PRO A 171 15.84 11.86 -9.11
C PRO A 171 17.23 12.52 -9.17
N PRO A 172 17.47 13.63 -8.44
CA PRO A 172 16.57 14.23 -7.46
C PRO A 172 15.53 15.20 -8.06
N VAL A 173 14.25 15.00 -7.72
CA VAL A 173 13.10 15.76 -8.23
C VAL A 173 12.19 16.30 -7.12
N ARG A 174 11.34 17.28 -7.39
CA ARG A 174 10.32 17.70 -6.40
C ARG A 174 9.26 16.61 -6.24
N ALA A 175 8.62 16.56 -5.06
CA ALA A 175 7.49 15.65 -4.80
C ALA A 175 6.41 15.74 -5.89
N SER A 176 6.16 16.93 -6.44
CA SER A 176 5.17 17.16 -7.50
C SER A 176 5.50 16.52 -8.85
N ALA A 177 6.70 15.95 -9.04
CA ALA A 177 7.04 15.15 -10.21
C ALA A 177 6.47 13.73 -10.13
N TYR A 178 6.25 13.24 -8.91
CA TYR A 178 5.52 12.00 -8.62
C TYR A 178 4.02 12.27 -8.67
N LYS A 179 3.47 12.36 -9.89
CA LYS A 179 2.04 12.51 -10.13
C LYS A 179 1.29 11.25 -9.71
N CYS A 180 -0.02 11.35 -9.44
CA CYS A 180 -0.83 10.21 -9.02
C CYS A 180 -0.78 9.06 -10.03
N GLY A 181 -0.79 9.40 -11.32
CA GLY A 181 -0.87 8.42 -12.39
C GLY A 181 -2.13 7.56 -12.23
N GLU A 182 -2.01 6.32 -12.67
CA GLU A 182 -3.01 5.29 -12.42
C GLU A 182 -2.95 4.83 -10.95
N ALA A 183 -4.12 4.74 -10.30
CA ALA A 183 -4.28 4.18 -8.96
C ALA A 183 -4.97 2.82 -9.03
N TRP A 184 -4.53 1.88 -8.20
CA TRP A 184 -4.89 0.48 -8.30
C TRP A 184 -5.52 -0.07 -7.02
N SER A 185 -6.55 -0.89 -7.20
CA SER A 185 -6.92 -1.95 -6.27
C SER A 185 -6.23 -3.23 -6.73
N THR A 186 -5.21 -3.66 -6.00
CA THR A 186 -4.35 -4.79 -6.37
C THR A 186 -4.91 -6.09 -5.82
N HIS A 187 -5.46 -6.93 -6.69
CA HIS A 187 -5.95 -8.26 -6.33
C HIS A 187 -4.83 -9.28 -6.53
N ILE A 188 -4.54 -10.08 -5.51
CA ILE A 188 -3.47 -11.08 -5.51
C ILE A 188 -4.09 -12.44 -5.20
N HIS A 189 -3.89 -13.40 -6.08
CA HIS A 189 -4.29 -14.80 -5.93
C HIS A 189 -3.06 -15.69 -5.86
N HIS A 190 -2.86 -16.36 -4.72
CA HIS A 190 -1.78 -17.33 -4.57
C HIS A 190 -2.22 -18.70 -5.09
N ARG A 191 -1.57 -19.16 -6.17
CA ARG A 191 -2.04 -20.29 -6.98
C ARG A 191 -2.05 -21.62 -6.22
N ALA A 192 -1.04 -21.87 -5.40
CA ALA A 192 -0.91 -23.15 -4.69
C ALA A 192 -1.95 -23.32 -3.58
N SER A 193 -2.25 -22.25 -2.84
CA SER A 193 -3.19 -22.30 -1.70
C SER A 193 -4.62 -21.90 -2.07
N GLY A 194 -4.82 -21.24 -3.22
CA GLY A 194 -6.10 -20.63 -3.61
C GLY A 194 -6.49 -19.39 -2.80
N ARG A 195 -5.65 -18.94 -1.86
CA ARG A 195 -5.86 -17.75 -1.02
C ARG A 195 -5.81 -16.48 -1.87
N ARG A 196 -6.72 -15.55 -1.59
CA ARG A 196 -6.84 -14.26 -2.27
C ARG A 196 -6.81 -13.11 -1.28
N LEU A 197 -6.11 -12.05 -1.64
CA LEU A 197 -6.15 -10.78 -0.92
C LEU A 197 -6.37 -9.62 -1.89
N LEU A 198 -6.94 -8.54 -1.37
CA LEU A 198 -7.06 -7.26 -2.06
C LEU A 198 -6.27 -6.22 -1.28
N ALA A 199 -5.38 -5.50 -1.97
CA ALA A 199 -4.65 -4.36 -1.44
C ALA A 199 -5.18 -3.08 -2.09
N VAL A 200 -5.75 -2.17 -1.30
CA VAL A 200 -6.26 -0.88 -1.79
C VAL A 200 -5.47 0.23 -1.13
N GLY A 201 -4.45 0.76 -1.80
CA GLY A 201 -3.50 1.64 -1.14
C GLY A 201 -3.88 3.13 -1.10
N SER A 202 -4.79 3.59 -1.95
CA SER A 202 -5.07 5.02 -2.15
C SER A 202 -6.36 5.52 -1.50
N ALA A 203 -6.99 4.72 -0.63
CA ALA A 203 -8.22 5.07 0.09
C ALA A 203 -9.38 5.56 -0.82
N GLY A 204 -9.44 5.09 -2.06
CA GLY A 204 -10.48 5.44 -3.02
C GLY A 204 -10.88 4.26 -3.90
N PHE A 205 -11.96 4.47 -4.67
CA PHE A 205 -12.66 3.40 -5.37
C PHE A 205 -13.30 3.92 -6.66
N VAL A 206 -13.55 2.97 -7.58
CA VAL A 206 -14.42 3.16 -8.75
C VAL A 206 -15.62 2.23 -8.56
N PRO A 207 -16.87 2.74 -8.52
CA PRO A 207 -18.05 1.91 -8.32
C PRO A 207 -18.12 0.74 -9.31
N GLY A 208 -18.31 -0.47 -8.78
CA GLY A 208 -18.43 -1.69 -9.58
C GLY A 208 -17.13 -2.24 -10.16
N ALA A 209 -15.97 -1.58 -9.97
CA ALA A 209 -14.70 -2.05 -10.54
C ALA A 209 -14.26 -3.42 -10.02
N LEU A 210 -14.69 -3.78 -8.81
CA LEU A 210 -14.39 -5.07 -8.16
C LEU A 210 -15.57 -6.06 -8.23
N ALA A 211 -16.63 -5.74 -8.98
CA ALA A 211 -17.80 -6.61 -9.07
C ALA A 211 -17.44 -8.01 -9.60
N GLY A 212 -17.91 -9.05 -8.90
CA GLY A 212 -17.62 -10.45 -9.24
C GLY A 212 -16.27 -10.96 -8.76
N GLN A 213 -15.40 -10.10 -8.20
CA GLN A 213 -14.14 -10.52 -7.60
C GLN A 213 -14.34 -11.07 -6.19
N ARG A 214 -13.37 -11.85 -5.71
CA ARG A 214 -13.36 -12.42 -4.34
C ARG A 214 -12.00 -12.27 -3.70
N ALA A 215 -11.96 -11.83 -2.46
CA ALA A 215 -10.74 -11.80 -1.64
C ALA A 215 -11.12 -12.08 -0.19
N GLU A 216 -10.47 -13.05 0.44
CA GLU A 216 -10.77 -13.37 1.85
C GLU A 216 -10.20 -12.30 2.79
N VAL A 217 -9.13 -11.63 2.39
CA VAL A 217 -8.43 -10.60 3.18
C VAL A 217 -8.36 -9.30 2.39
N VAL A 218 -8.65 -8.18 3.04
CA VAL A 218 -8.46 -6.84 2.47
C VAL A 218 -7.47 -6.04 3.30
N TYR A 219 -6.37 -5.62 2.68
CA TYR A 219 -5.49 -4.60 3.21
C TYR A 219 -5.97 -3.24 2.70
N LEU A 220 -6.62 -2.48 3.57
CA LEU A 220 -7.36 -1.27 3.25
C LEU A 220 -6.56 -0.04 3.69
N GLY A 221 -6.01 0.69 2.72
CA GLY A 221 -5.39 1.98 2.94
C GLY A 221 -6.43 3.00 3.40
N ILE A 222 -6.09 3.75 4.46
CA ILE A 222 -6.98 4.75 5.06
C ILE A 222 -6.37 6.15 5.15
N GLY A 223 -5.26 6.39 4.45
CA GLY A 223 -4.64 7.71 4.38
C GLY A 223 -5.64 8.76 3.89
N GLN A 224 -5.74 9.89 4.58
CA GLN A 224 -6.68 11.00 4.31
C GLN A 224 -8.17 10.65 4.51
N LEU A 225 -8.51 9.40 4.81
CA LEU A 225 -9.88 8.94 4.88
C LEU A 225 -10.65 9.60 6.05
N GLY A 226 -9.96 9.93 7.14
CA GLY A 226 -10.56 10.58 8.31
C GLY A 226 -11.02 12.03 8.06
N LEU A 227 -10.63 12.61 6.92
CA LEU A 227 -11.07 13.93 6.47
C LEU A 227 -12.32 13.88 5.58
N GLN A 228 -12.74 12.68 5.15
CA GLN A 228 -13.87 12.51 4.25
C GLN A 228 -15.21 12.50 4.99
N PRO A 229 -16.32 12.86 4.31
CA PRO A 229 -17.66 12.64 4.83
C PRO A 229 -17.89 11.16 5.13
N GLU A 230 -18.65 10.84 6.19
CA GLU A 230 -18.95 9.45 6.59
C GLU A 230 -19.51 8.62 5.44
N LYS A 231 -20.33 9.22 4.56
CA LYS A 231 -20.84 8.56 3.35
C LYS A 231 -19.70 8.01 2.47
N TYR A 232 -18.61 8.75 2.30
CA TYR A 232 -17.48 8.28 1.50
C TYR A 232 -16.83 7.03 2.11
N LEU A 233 -16.71 6.97 3.44
CA LEU A 233 -16.17 5.79 4.14
C LEU A 233 -17.09 4.58 3.98
N VAL A 234 -18.41 4.80 4.05
CA VAL A 234 -19.42 3.75 3.83
C VAL A 234 -19.37 3.24 2.40
N ASP A 235 -19.30 4.13 1.42
CA ASP A 235 -19.19 3.77 0.01
C ASP A 235 -17.85 3.05 -0.29
N TYR A 236 -16.75 3.54 0.28
CA TYR A 236 -15.42 2.91 0.15
C TYR A 236 -15.43 1.48 0.72
N TRP A 237 -15.98 1.30 1.92
CA TRP A 237 -16.14 -0.02 2.53
C TRP A 237 -17.04 -0.93 1.69
N HIS A 238 -18.15 -0.40 1.15
CA HIS A 238 -19.03 -1.16 0.27
C HIS A 238 -18.28 -1.65 -0.97
N GLU A 239 -17.66 -0.73 -1.73
CA GLU A 239 -17.03 -1.02 -3.02
C GLU A 239 -15.78 -1.90 -2.90
N THR A 240 -15.12 -1.95 -1.74
CA THR A 240 -13.87 -2.70 -1.54
C THR A 240 -14.02 -3.92 -0.65
N VAL A 241 -14.63 -3.79 0.53
CA VAL A 241 -14.71 -4.86 1.53
C VAL A 241 -15.92 -5.75 1.29
N ARG A 242 -17.11 -5.16 1.18
CA ARG A 242 -18.35 -5.92 0.95
C ARG A 242 -18.37 -6.56 -0.43
N THR A 243 -18.01 -5.81 -1.47
CA THR A 243 -18.03 -6.27 -2.86
C THR A 243 -17.23 -7.56 -3.08
N VAL A 244 -16.05 -7.69 -2.44
CA VAL A 244 -15.20 -8.88 -2.59
C VAL A 244 -15.48 -9.99 -1.58
N GLY A 245 -16.46 -9.77 -0.69
CA GLY A 245 -16.83 -10.73 0.36
C GLY A 245 -15.71 -10.97 1.37
N ALA A 246 -15.02 -9.91 1.78
CA ALA A 246 -13.91 -9.99 2.72
C ALA A 246 -14.32 -10.65 4.04
N ARG A 247 -13.42 -11.47 4.59
CA ARG A 247 -13.57 -12.11 5.90
C ARG A 247 -12.66 -11.51 6.96
N ARG A 248 -11.70 -10.68 6.55
CA ARG A 248 -10.80 -9.93 7.44
C ARG A 248 -10.35 -8.66 6.77
N VAL A 249 -10.23 -7.59 7.55
CA VAL A 249 -9.71 -6.30 7.09
C VAL A 249 -8.52 -5.87 7.94
N VAL A 250 -7.47 -5.39 7.28
CA VAL A 250 -6.28 -4.83 7.91
C VAL A 250 -6.10 -3.40 7.40
N LEU A 251 -6.11 -2.42 8.30
CA LEU A 251 -5.99 -1.01 7.93
C LEU A 251 -4.52 -0.60 7.77
N THR A 252 -4.18 -0.02 6.63
CA THR A 252 -2.83 0.43 6.26
C THR A 252 -2.84 1.94 5.95
N HIS A 253 -1.67 2.54 5.68
CA HIS A 253 -1.54 3.98 5.38
C HIS A 253 -1.99 4.94 6.49
N TRP A 254 -2.05 4.48 7.75
CA TRP A 254 -2.40 5.34 8.88
C TRP A 254 -1.17 6.00 9.52
N ASP A 255 0.03 5.46 9.26
CA ASP A 255 1.26 5.85 9.92
C ASP A 255 1.95 7.05 9.26
N ASP A 256 2.78 7.76 10.03
CA ASP A 256 3.47 8.96 9.56
C ASP A 256 4.57 8.61 8.53
N PHE A 257 4.24 8.72 7.25
CA PHE A 257 5.14 8.44 6.13
C PHE A 257 6.31 9.43 5.97
N PHE A 258 6.37 10.48 6.80
CA PHE A 258 7.54 11.37 6.92
C PHE A 258 8.53 10.92 8.01
N ARG A 259 8.23 9.81 8.73
CA ARG A 259 9.02 9.30 9.83
C ARG A 259 9.76 8.02 9.41
N PRO A 260 11.09 7.95 9.59
CA PRO A 260 11.85 6.75 9.24
C PRO A 260 11.48 5.55 10.13
N LEU A 261 11.57 4.34 9.57
CA LEU A 261 11.08 3.12 10.22
C LEU A 261 11.97 2.57 11.35
N HIS A 262 13.13 3.17 11.60
CA HIS A 262 13.96 2.86 12.78
C HIS A 262 13.49 3.64 14.02
N GLU A 263 12.57 4.60 13.87
CA GLU A 263 11.94 5.30 14.98
C GLU A 263 10.56 4.69 15.31
N PRO A 264 10.06 4.81 16.55
CA PRO A 264 8.74 4.32 16.92
C PRO A 264 7.63 4.89 16.02
N LEU A 265 6.68 4.06 15.58
CA LEU A 265 5.57 4.50 14.75
C LEU A 265 4.69 5.52 15.47
N ARG A 266 4.07 6.40 14.68
CA ARG A 266 3.04 7.35 15.12
C ARG A 266 2.07 7.61 13.97
N ALA A 267 0.82 7.96 14.27
CA ALA A 267 -0.16 8.37 13.27
C ALA A 267 0.22 9.73 12.63
N LEU A 268 -0.30 10.01 11.44
CA LEU A 268 -0.23 11.34 10.81
C LEU A 268 -0.80 12.44 11.73
N PRO A 269 -0.35 13.70 11.60
CA PRO A 269 -0.97 14.82 12.31
C PRO A 269 -2.44 14.99 11.92
N TYR A 270 -3.26 15.52 12.84
CA TYR A 270 -4.66 15.87 12.55
C TYR A 270 -4.83 16.85 11.39
N ALA A 271 -3.78 17.59 11.02
CA ALA A 271 -3.75 18.45 9.85
C ALA A 271 -3.70 17.68 8.51
N GLY A 272 -3.24 16.42 8.52
CA GLY A 272 -3.14 15.54 7.35
C GLY A 272 -4.17 14.41 7.35
N ASP A 273 -4.55 13.88 8.51
CA ASP A 273 -5.59 12.86 8.65
C ASP A 273 -6.13 12.76 10.09
N ASP A 274 -7.38 12.31 10.26
CA ASP A 274 -7.98 12.03 11.57
C ASP A 274 -8.29 10.53 11.71
N LEU A 275 -7.28 9.75 12.13
CA LEU A 275 -7.40 8.31 12.37
C LEU A 275 -8.58 7.96 13.30
N GLY A 276 -8.96 8.83 14.23
CA GLY A 276 -10.10 8.59 15.11
C GLY A 276 -11.44 8.59 14.40
N VAL A 277 -11.58 9.36 13.31
CA VAL A 277 -12.76 9.30 12.43
C VAL A 277 -12.80 7.97 11.68
N SER A 278 -11.68 7.60 11.03
CA SER A 278 -11.57 6.32 10.31
C SER A 278 -11.85 5.14 11.23
N MET A 279 -11.20 5.05 12.39
CA MET A 279 -11.39 3.95 13.33
C MET A 279 -12.82 3.86 13.85
N ARG A 280 -13.47 4.99 14.17
CA ARG A 280 -14.87 4.99 14.63
C ARG A 280 -15.82 4.43 13.57
N VAL A 281 -15.70 4.88 12.33
CA VAL A 281 -16.63 4.49 11.26
C VAL A 281 -16.34 3.07 10.79
N LEU A 282 -15.07 2.74 10.52
CA LEU A 282 -14.69 1.42 9.98
C LEU A 282 -14.86 0.31 11.00
N SER A 283 -14.60 0.52 12.28
CA SER A 283 -14.86 -0.50 13.31
C SER A 283 -16.35 -0.80 13.51
N ARG A 284 -17.22 0.21 13.33
CA ARG A 284 -18.68 0.01 13.33
C ARG A 284 -19.11 -0.82 12.11
N LEU A 285 -18.65 -0.46 10.91
CA LEU A 285 -18.96 -1.22 9.68
C LEU A 285 -18.45 -2.66 9.75
N ALA A 286 -17.24 -2.85 10.28
CA ALA A 286 -16.66 -4.16 10.52
C ALA A 286 -17.50 -5.00 11.50
N ALA A 287 -17.98 -4.39 12.59
CA ALA A 287 -18.87 -5.06 13.54
C ALA A 287 -20.23 -5.41 12.94
N ASP A 288 -20.83 -4.50 12.17
CA ASP A 288 -22.11 -4.71 11.48
C ASP A 288 -22.04 -5.88 10.48
N ASP A 289 -20.89 -6.02 9.81
CA ASP A 289 -20.66 -7.08 8.82
C ASP A 289 -20.05 -8.37 9.41
N GLY A 290 -19.71 -8.38 10.71
CA GLY A 290 -19.07 -9.52 11.37
C GLY A 290 -17.65 -9.82 10.86
N VAL A 291 -16.92 -8.80 10.40
CA VAL A 291 -15.58 -8.91 9.83
C VAL A 291 -14.54 -8.41 10.85
N PRO A 292 -13.57 -9.24 11.29
CA PRO A 292 -12.46 -8.78 12.11
C PRO A 292 -11.66 -7.66 11.43
N LEU A 293 -11.39 -6.61 12.20
CA LEU A 293 -10.64 -5.42 11.77
C LEU A 293 -9.34 -5.32 12.57
N HIS A 294 -8.23 -5.08 11.88
CA HIS A 294 -6.91 -5.03 12.51
C HIS A 294 -6.08 -3.83 12.04
N LEU A 295 -5.04 -3.51 12.79
CA LEU A 295 -3.89 -2.70 12.41
C LEU A 295 -2.66 -3.62 12.33
N PRO A 296 -1.76 -3.42 11.35
CA PRO A 296 -0.54 -4.21 11.22
C PRO A 296 0.55 -3.81 12.20
N THR A 297 1.24 -4.81 12.71
CA THR A 297 2.48 -4.64 13.47
C THR A 297 3.66 -4.60 12.49
N LEU A 298 4.49 -3.56 12.63
CA LEU A 298 5.64 -3.35 11.77
C LEU A 298 6.61 -4.53 11.83
N TRP A 299 7.03 -5.03 10.66
CA TRP A 299 7.99 -6.14 10.50
C TRP A 299 7.51 -7.51 10.96
N GLN A 300 6.28 -7.64 11.44
CA GLN A 300 5.78 -8.92 11.92
C GLN A 300 5.12 -9.69 10.78
N PRO A 301 5.59 -10.91 10.44
CA PRO A 301 4.89 -11.78 9.52
C PRO A 301 3.54 -12.21 10.11
N ALA A 302 2.48 -11.98 9.35
CA ALA A 302 1.12 -12.38 9.69
C ALA A 302 0.60 -13.45 8.72
N ASP A 303 -0.29 -14.31 9.20
CA ASP A 303 -1.14 -15.16 8.36
C ASP A 303 -2.59 -14.68 8.50
N PRO A 304 -3.02 -13.72 7.66
CA PRO A 304 -4.33 -13.13 7.77
C PRO A 304 -5.47 -14.06 7.33
N TRP A 305 -5.22 -15.35 7.04
CA TRP A 305 -6.26 -16.34 6.73
C TRP A 305 -6.60 -17.27 7.90
N LEU A 306 -5.89 -17.16 9.04
CA LEU A 306 -6.20 -17.91 10.27
C LEU A 306 -7.47 -17.41 10.98
#